data_AF-A0A7Y1VAZ0-F1
#
_entry.id   AF-A0A7Y1VAZ0-F1
#
_cell.length_a   1.000
_cell.length_b   1.000
_cell.length_c   1.000
_cell.angle_alpha   90.00
_cell.angle_beta   90.00
_cell.angle_gamma   90.00
#
_symmetry.space_group_name_H-M   'P 1'
#
loop_
_entity.id
_entity.type
_entity.pdbx_description
1 polymer ?
#
loop_
_entity_poly.entity_id
_entity_poly.type
_entity_poly.pdbx_seq_one_letter_code
_entity_poly.pdbx_strand_id
1 'polypeptide(L)'
;MEKKKLKYFGLSSWSIDNRKTVFVIIAIILVGGLMSYSSLPRESFPEIIESKIYVSSIYPGNAAEDVEKLITKPLEEEFDDITGVTKITSTSLQDYSSIQVEFQEDITPEEAKVKIKDKIDNVKAQQDWPTIDGGVKVEPNAFDLNISEVTPIANINITGDFTSEQLKDFAELLQDEIEELQ
;
A
#
# COMPACT_ATOMS: atom_id res chain seq x y z
N MET A 1 58.48 -40.35 0.66
CA MET A 1 57.35 -39.89 1.51
C MET A 1 57.04 -38.46 1.12
N GLU A 2 56.05 -38.29 0.25
CA GLU A 2 55.71 -37.00 -0.35
C GLU A 2 54.89 -36.18 0.66
N LYS A 3 55.51 -35.16 1.27
CA LYS A 3 54.80 -34.20 2.12
C LYS A 3 53.93 -33.33 1.22
N LYS A 4 52.66 -33.70 1.06
CA LYS A 4 51.62 -32.90 0.40
C LYS A 4 51.62 -31.51 1.05
N LYS A 5 52.22 -30.51 0.40
CA LYS A 5 52.12 -29.11 0.81
C LYS A 5 50.66 -28.71 0.65
N LEU A 6 49.90 -28.81 1.74
CA LEU A 6 48.55 -28.27 1.80
C LEU A 6 48.69 -26.78 1.49
N LYS A 7 48.16 -26.35 0.34
CA LYS A 7 48.07 -24.94 -0.03
C LYS A 7 47.06 -24.31 0.93
N TYR A 8 47.53 -23.88 2.08
CA TYR A 8 46.71 -23.08 2.97
C TYR A 8 46.48 -21.74 2.28
N PHE A 9 45.21 -21.37 2.08
CA PHE A 9 44.84 -20.02 1.68
C PHE A 9 45.51 -19.03 2.66
N GLY A 10 46.12 -17.96 2.15
CA GLY A 10 46.96 -17.06 2.96
C GLY A 10 46.25 -16.47 4.18
N LEU A 11 44.97 -16.13 4.03
CA LEU A 11 44.12 -15.67 5.13
C LEU A 11 43.89 -16.77 6.17
N SER A 12 43.64 -18.00 5.73
CA SER A 12 43.41 -19.15 6.62
C SER A 12 44.65 -19.53 7.41
N SER A 13 45.84 -19.55 6.80
CA SER A 13 47.09 -19.78 7.54
C SER A 13 47.37 -18.66 8.54
N TRP A 14 47.17 -17.40 8.14
CA TRP A 14 47.38 -16.26 9.02
C TRP A 14 46.42 -16.25 10.22
N SER A 15 45.16 -16.62 10.03
CA SER A 15 44.17 -16.74 11.11
C SER A 15 44.51 -17.85 12.11
N ILE A 16 45.11 -18.96 11.66
CA ILE A 16 45.55 -20.05 12.53
C ILE A 16 46.75 -19.61 13.39
N ASP A 17 47.72 -18.94 12.78
CA ASP A 17 48.92 -18.45 13.47
C ASP A 17 48.59 -17.30 14.45
N ASN A 18 47.56 -16.49 14.15
CA ASN A 18 47.15 -15.32 14.93
C ASN A 18 45.82 -15.53 15.67
N ARG A 19 45.64 -16.71 16.29
CA ARG A 19 44.41 -17.08 17.01
C ARG A 19 43.87 -15.99 17.94
N LYS A 20 44.71 -15.35 18.74
CA LYS A 20 44.28 -14.31 19.71
C LYS A 20 43.69 -13.08 19.01
N THR A 21 44.32 -12.62 17.94
CA THR A 21 43.84 -11.49 17.13
C THR A 21 42.49 -11.81 16.49
N VAL A 22 42.31 -13.04 16.00
CA VAL A 22 41.02 -13.49 15.45
C VAL A 22 39.92 -13.47 16.52
N PHE A 23 40.20 -13.90 17.75
CA PHE A 23 39.23 -13.80 18.85
C PHE A 23 38.83 -12.36 19.19
N VAL A 24 39.78 -11.42 19.16
CA VAL A 24 39.48 -9.99 19.37
C VAL A 24 38.61 -9.44 18.25
N ILE A 25 38.91 -9.76 16.99
CA ILE A 25 38.10 -9.35 15.84
C ILE A 25 36.67 -9.90 15.96
N ILE A 26 36.53 -11.18 16.32
CA ILE A 26 35.21 -11.80 16.55
C ILE A 26 34.46 -11.06 17.66
N ALA A 27 35.13 -10.73 18.78
CA ALA A 27 34.50 -10.01 19.88
C ALA A 27 34.02 -8.61 19.46
N ILE A 28 34.83 -7.88 18.67
CA ILE A 28 34.45 -6.58 18.13
C ILE A 28 33.23 -6.69 17.20
N ILE A 29 33.24 -7.67 16.29
CA ILE A 29 32.10 -7.91 15.38
C ILE A 29 30.84 -8.29 16.17
N LEU A 30 30.98 -9.11 17.22
CA LEU A 30 29.86 -9.56 18.03
C LEU A 30 29.25 -8.39 18.82
N VAL A 31 30.07 -7.57 19.47
CA VAL A 31 29.60 -6.37 20.20
C VAL A 31 28.99 -5.37 19.24
N GLY A 32 29.64 -5.09 18.10
CA GLY A 32 29.10 -4.21 17.06
C GLY A 32 27.76 -4.72 16.51
N GLY A 33 27.67 -6.02 16.23
CA GLY A 33 26.44 -6.67 15.77
C GLY A 33 25.30 -6.58 16.78
N LEU A 34 25.57 -6.76 18.08
CA LEU A 34 24.55 -6.62 19.14
C LEU A 34 24.03 -5.19 19.27
N MET A 35 24.93 -4.20 19.17
CA MET A 35 24.55 -2.79 19.16
C MET A 35 23.68 -2.46 17.95
N SER A 36 24.11 -2.87 16.75
CA SER A 36 23.33 -2.67 15.51
C SER A 36 21.99 -3.38 15.53
N TYR A 37 21.92 -4.59 16.12
CA TYR A 37 20.67 -5.34 16.25
C TYR A 37 19.64 -4.63 17.14
N SER A 38 20.11 -3.93 18.18
CA SER A 38 19.23 -3.19 19.09
C SER A 38 18.74 -1.87 18.48
N SER A 39 19.54 -1.25 17.62
CA SER A 39 19.19 0.00 16.93
C SER A 39 18.41 -0.21 15.62
N LEU A 40 18.31 -1.46 15.14
CA LEU A 40 17.62 -1.74 13.88
C LEU A 40 16.12 -1.45 14.04
N PRO A 41 15.55 -0.50 13.27
CA PRO A 41 14.11 -0.27 13.27
C PRO A 41 13.38 -1.56 12.89
N ARG A 42 12.33 -1.88 13.63
CA ARG A 42 11.47 -3.04 13.35
C ARG A 42 10.16 -2.50 12.83
N GLU A 43 9.80 -2.91 11.63
CA GLU A 43 8.55 -2.52 11.01
C GLU A 43 7.65 -3.77 10.94
N SER A 44 6.47 -3.69 11.57
CA SER A 44 5.49 -4.79 11.53
C SER A 44 4.78 -4.89 10.18
N PHE A 45 4.71 -3.77 9.47
CA PHE A 45 4.08 -3.62 8.17
C PHE A 45 5.09 -2.96 7.24
N PRO A 46 5.96 -3.72 6.56
CA PRO A 46 6.89 -3.12 5.61
C PRO A 46 6.09 -2.32 4.59
N GLU A 47 6.58 -1.14 4.24
CA GLU A 47 5.97 -0.33 3.18
C GLU A 47 6.09 -1.10 1.84
N ILE A 48 4.99 -1.73 1.43
CA ILE A 48 4.88 -2.37 0.11
C ILE A 48 4.10 -1.40 -0.75
N ILE A 49 4.84 -0.66 -1.60
CA ILE A 49 4.24 0.22 -2.59
C ILE A 49 3.76 -0.68 -3.74
N GLU A 50 2.48 -1.02 -3.74
CA GLU A 50 1.84 -1.68 -4.87
C GLU A 50 1.28 -0.62 -5.83
N SER A 51 1.63 -0.71 -7.11
CA SER A 51 1.07 0.18 -8.14
C SER A 51 -0.33 -0.27 -8.54
N LYS A 52 -1.27 -0.20 -7.60
CA LYS A 52 -2.69 -0.58 -7.78
C LYS A 52 -3.60 0.61 -7.49
N ILE A 53 -4.50 0.87 -8.43
CA ILE A 53 -5.54 1.89 -8.29
C ILE A 53 -6.89 1.21 -8.22
N TYR A 54 -7.69 1.65 -7.26
CA TYR A 54 -9.06 1.21 -7.05
C TYR A 54 -9.99 2.31 -7.53
N VAL A 55 -10.93 1.92 -8.38
CA VAL A 55 -11.99 2.80 -8.90
C VAL A 55 -13.31 2.24 -8.40
N SER A 56 -14.02 3.04 -7.62
CA SER A 56 -15.35 2.70 -7.13
C SER A 56 -16.38 3.63 -7.75
N SER A 57 -17.51 3.08 -8.18
CA SER A 57 -18.61 3.84 -8.76
C SER A 57 -19.92 3.38 -8.17
N ILE A 58 -20.80 4.32 -7.82
CA ILE A 58 -22.10 4.05 -7.22
C ILE A 58 -23.17 4.43 -8.24
N TYR A 59 -24.00 3.48 -8.64
CA TYR A 59 -25.10 3.69 -9.59
C TYR A 59 -26.40 3.07 -9.07
N PRO A 60 -27.08 3.75 -8.13
CA PRO A 60 -28.16 3.18 -7.35
C PRO A 60 -29.43 2.93 -8.18
N GLY A 61 -30.18 1.89 -7.81
CA GLY A 61 -31.43 1.47 -8.46
C GLY A 61 -31.23 0.54 -9.66
N ASN A 62 -30.03 0.02 -9.90
CA ASN A 62 -29.70 -0.75 -11.10
C ASN A 62 -29.21 -2.16 -10.76
N ALA A 63 -29.58 -3.12 -11.61
CA ALA A 63 -29.11 -4.50 -11.49
C ALA A 63 -27.61 -4.60 -11.79
N ALA A 64 -26.95 -5.64 -11.27
CA ALA A 64 -25.52 -5.86 -11.50
C ALA A 64 -25.16 -5.92 -12.99
N GLU A 65 -26.04 -6.49 -13.83
CA GLU A 65 -25.84 -6.57 -15.29
C GLU A 65 -25.84 -5.19 -15.97
N ASP A 66 -26.74 -4.30 -15.54
CA ASP A 66 -26.81 -2.93 -16.06
C ASP A 66 -25.60 -2.12 -15.59
N VAL A 67 -25.17 -2.28 -14.33
CA VAL A 67 -23.95 -1.65 -13.80
C VAL A 67 -22.72 -2.13 -14.56
N GLU A 68 -22.60 -3.44 -14.81
CA GLU A 68 -21.50 -4.00 -15.61
C GLU A 68 -21.45 -3.36 -17.00
N LYS A 69 -22.60 -3.30 -17.68
CA LYS A 69 -22.68 -2.84 -19.06
C LYS A 69 -22.50 -1.33 -19.22
N LEU A 70 -23.03 -0.53 -18.30
CA LEU A 70 -23.09 0.94 -18.42
C LEU A 70 -21.94 1.64 -17.70
N ILE A 71 -21.35 1.03 -16.67
CA ILE A 71 -20.27 1.62 -15.87
C ILE A 71 -18.99 0.81 -16.04
N THR A 72 -19.03 -0.47 -15.70
CA THR A 72 -17.80 -1.26 -15.52
C THR A 72 -17.08 -1.49 -16.84
N LYS A 73 -17.78 -1.94 -17.89
CA LYS A 73 -17.18 -2.20 -19.21
C LYS A 73 -16.59 -0.96 -19.88
N PRO A 74 -17.32 0.17 -19.99
CA PRO A 74 -16.73 1.38 -20.57
C PRO A 74 -15.48 1.87 -19.85
N LEU A 75 -15.44 1.75 -18.52
CA LEU A 75 -14.25 2.10 -17.73
C LEU A 75 -13.11 1.10 -17.97
N GLU A 76 -13.41 -0.20 -17.99
CA GLU A 76 -12.41 -1.25 -18.23
C GLU A 76 -11.74 -1.11 -19.60
N GLU A 77 -12.52 -0.87 -20.66
CA GLU A 77 -12.01 -0.65 -22.03
C GLU A 77 -11.04 0.55 -22.08
N GLU A 78 -11.35 1.63 -21.37
CA GLU A 78 -10.51 2.84 -21.38
C GLU A 78 -9.29 2.73 -20.48
N PHE A 79 -9.33 1.88 -19.46
CA PHE A 79 -8.19 1.55 -18.63
C PHE A 79 -7.22 0.59 -19.33
N ASP A 80 -7.71 -0.34 -20.16
CA ASP A 80 -6.87 -1.26 -20.93
C ASP A 80 -5.96 -0.53 -21.93
N ASP A 81 -6.43 0.62 -22.44
CA ASP A 81 -5.66 1.50 -23.33
C ASP A 81 -4.53 2.28 -22.61
N ILE A 82 -4.45 2.24 -21.27
CA ILE A 82 -3.42 2.96 -20.53
C ILE A 82 -2.08 2.20 -20.62
N THR A 83 -1.04 2.91 -21.06
CA THR A 83 0.31 2.35 -21.10
C THR A 83 0.82 2.01 -19.70
N GLY A 84 1.23 0.75 -19.53
CA GLY A 84 1.79 0.21 -18.29
C GLY A 84 0.78 -0.51 -17.40
N VAL A 85 -0.47 -0.69 -17.85
CA VAL A 85 -1.42 -1.59 -17.18
C VAL A 85 -1.01 -3.04 -17.41
N THR A 86 -0.94 -3.81 -16.33
CA THR A 86 -0.59 -5.24 -16.34
C THR A 86 -1.84 -6.10 -16.22
N LYS A 87 -2.78 -5.69 -15.36
CA LYS A 87 -3.98 -6.47 -15.08
C LYS A 87 -5.12 -5.56 -14.63
N ILE A 88 -6.31 -5.84 -15.11
CA ILE A 88 -7.56 -5.23 -14.63
C ILE A 88 -8.41 -6.33 -14.01
N THR A 89 -8.98 -6.06 -12.84
CA THR A 89 -9.94 -6.95 -12.18
C THR A 89 -11.14 -6.13 -11.76
N SER A 90 -12.30 -6.42 -12.34
CA SER A 90 -13.55 -5.70 -12.10
C SER A 90 -14.56 -6.60 -11.37
N THR A 91 -15.42 -5.98 -10.56
CA THR A 91 -16.51 -6.64 -9.85
C THR A 91 -17.72 -5.72 -9.84
N SER A 92 -18.78 -6.14 -10.51
CA SER A 92 -20.05 -5.43 -10.59
C SER A 92 -21.06 -6.10 -9.67
N LEU A 93 -21.66 -5.31 -8.80
CA LEU A 93 -22.73 -5.69 -7.90
C LEU A 93 -23.95 -4.82 -8.19
N GLN A 94 -25.09 -5.17 -7.60
CA GLN A 94 -26.23 -4.26 -7.60
C GLN A 94 -25.79 -2.93 -6.99
N ASP A 95 -26.17 -1.83 -7.65
CA ASP A 95 -25.89 -0.44 -7.24
C ASP A 95 -24.41 -0.02 -7.20
N TYR A 96 -23.45 -0.92 -7.44
CA TYR A 96 -22.03 -0.68 -7.17
C TYR A 96 -21.08 -1.38 -8.14
N SER A 97 -20.06 -0.66 -8.60
CA SER A 97 -18.96 -1.19 -9.41
C SER A 97 -17.63 -0.93 -8.71
N SER A 98 -16.80 -1.96 -8.61
CA SER A 98 -15.41 -1.86 -8.16
C SER A 98 -14.48 -2.36 -9.25
N ILE A 99 -13.47 -1.56 -9.59
CA ILE A 99 -12.45 -1.90 -10.58
C ILE A 99 -11.09 -1.71 -9.92
N GLN A 100 -10.25 -2.73 -10.01
CA GLN A 100 -8.87 -2.71 -9.57
C GLN A 100 -7.97 -2.76 -10.81
N VAL A 101 -7.13 -1.73 -10.96
CA VAL A 101 -6.16 -1.62 -12.05
C VAL A 101 -4.76 -1.75 -11.48
N GLU A 102 -4.03 -2.75 -11.93
CA GLU A 102 -2.65 -3.05 -11.55
C GLU A 102 -1.70 -2.59 -12.66
N PHE A 103 -0.72 -1.78 -12.28
CA PHE A 103 0.30 -1.23 -13.15
C PHE A 103 1.64 -1.97 -12.98
N GLN A 104 2.55 -1.74 -13.92
CA GLN A 104 3.94 -2.15 -13.81
C GLN A 104 4.64 -1.43 -12.64
N GLU A 105 5.64 -2.10 -12.04
CA GLU A 105 6.37 -1.60 -10.85
C GLU A 105 7.14 -0.29 -11.08
N ASP A 106 7.29 0.15 -12.34
CA ASP A 106 7.98 1.39 -12.72
C ASP A 106 7.09 2.64 -12.63
N ILE A 107 5.77 2.48 -12.49
CA ILE A 107 4.82 3.59 -12.38
C ILE A 107 4.45 3.78 -10.92
N THR A 108 4.58 5.00 -10.39
CA THR A 108 4.20 5.29 -8.99
C THR A 108 2.66 5.33 -8.84
N PRO A 109 2.11 5.04 -7.65
CA PRO A 109 0.67 5.14 -7.40
C PRO A 109 0.09 6.52 -7.73
N GLU A 110 0.82 7.62 -7.50
CA GLU A 110 0.36 8.96 -7.81
C GLU A 110 0.24 9.19 -9.33
N GLU A 111 1.24 8.75 -10.10
CA GLU A 111 1.19 8.81 -11.56
C GLU A 111 0.08 7.94 -12.13
N ALA A 112 -0.07 6.72 -11.62
CA ALA A 112 -1.15 5.81 -11.99
C ALA A 112 -2.53 6.42 -11.72
N LYS A 113 -2.71 7.05 -10.55
CA LYS A 113 -3.95 7.72 -10.16
C LYS A 113 -4.31 8.87 -11.11
N VAL A 114 -3.32 9.67 -11.52
CA VAL A 114 -3.54 10.75 -12.50
C VAL A 114 -3.98 10.16 -13.85
N LYS A 115 -3.28 9.15 -14.38
CA LYS A 115 -3.66 8.49 -15.63
C LYS A 115 -5.08 7.92 -15.61
N ILE A 116 -5.45 7.29 -14.50
CA ILE A 116 -6.81 6.74 -14.31
C ILE A 116 -7.86 7.85 -14.24
N LYS A 117 -7.59 8.94 -13.52
CA LYS A 117 -8.49 10.10 -13.46
C LYS A 117 -8.72 10.72 -14.84
N ASP A 118 -7.65 10.88 -15.62
CA ASP A 118 -7.76 11.42 -16.98
C ASP A 118 -8.66 10.55 -17.86
N LYS A 119 -8.54 9.21 -17.76
CA LYS A 119 -9.43 8.28 -18.46
C LYS A 119 -10.87 8.33 -17.96
N ILE A 120 -11.08 8.39 -16.64
CA ILE A 120 -12.41 8.55 -16.05
C ILE A 120 -13.08 9.82 -16.59
N ASP A 121 -12.37 10.94 -16.64
CA ASP A 121 -12.91 12.21 -17.11
C ASP A 121 -13.25 12.16 -18.61
N ASN A 122 -12.45 11.47 -19.42
CA ASN A 122 -12.75 11.24 -20.84
C ASN A 122 -14.03 10.41 -21.03
N VAL A 123 -14.19 9.33 -20.28
CA VAL A 123 -15.39 8.47 -20.35
C VAL A 123 -16.62 9.22 -19.84
N LYS A 124 -16.51 9.95 -18.73
CA LYS A 124 -17.58 10.81 -18.20
C LYS A 124 -18.00 11.89 -19.19
N ALA A 125 -17.12 12.36 -20.07
CA ALA A 125 -17.44 13.38 -21.07
C ALA A 125 -18.37 12.86 -22.18
N GLN A 126 -18.47 11.53 -22.35
CA GLN A 126 -19.34 10.93 -23.34
C GLN A 126 -20.83 11.21 -23.02
N GLN A 127 -21.67 11.21 -24.07
CA GLN A 127 -23.10 11.58 -23.96
C GLN A 127 -23.96 10.46 -23.36
N ASP A 128 -23.51 9.23 -23.50
CA ASP A 128 -24.12 7.99 -23.05
C ASP A 128 -23.71 7.59 -21.63
N TRP A 129 -22.84 8.38 -20.98
CA TRP A 129 -22.47 8.13 -19.59
C TRP A 129 -23.70 8.23 -18.66
N PRO A 130 -23.94 7.21 -17.81
CA PRO A 130 -25.15 7.14 -17.00
C PRO A 130 -25.26 8.29 -15.99
N THR A 131 -26.51 8.69 -15.76
CA THR A 131 -26.89 9.71 -14.77
C THR A 131 -27.79 9.10 -13.71
N ILE A 132 -27.60 9.57 -12.48
CA ILE A 132 -28.46 9.29 -11.32
C ILE A 132 -29.67 10.24 -11.36
N ASP A 133 -30.75 9.88 -10.66
CA ASP A 133 -31.93 10.70 -10.47
C ASP A 133 -31.57 12.17 -10.15
N GLY A 134 -32.07 13.09 -10.98
CA GLY A 134 -31.70 14.52 -10.94
C GLY A 134 -30.69 14.94 -12.02
N GLY A 135 -30.28 14.03 -12.91
CA GLY A 135 -29.43 14.35 -14.07
C GLY A 135 -27.95 14.50 -13.72
N VAL A 136 -27.54 14.07 -12.53
CA VAL A 136 -26.14 14.10 -12.08
C VAL A 136 -25.43 12.89 -12.66
N LYS A 137 -24.32 13.10 -13.37
CA LYS A 137 -23.49 12.01 -13.89
C LYS A 137 -22.92 11.18 -12.75
N VAL A 138 -22.85 9.85 -12.92
CA VAL A 138 -22.17 8.98 -11.97
C VAL A 138 -20.71 9.42 -11.87
N GLU A 139 -20.19 9.52 -10.64
CA GLU A 139 -18.82 9.93 -10.38
C GLU A 139 -17.99 8.76 -9.84
N PRO A 140 -17.13 8.15 -10.68
CA PRO A 140 -16.15 7.20 -10.23
C PRO A 140 -15.12 7.88 -9.33
N ASN A 141 -14.82 7.28 -8.17
CA ASN A 141 -13.76 7.70 -7.29
C ASN A 141 -12.55 6.79 -7.46
N ALA A 142 -11.41 7.37 -7.87
CA ALA A 142 -10.13 6.70 -8.00
C ALA A 142 -9.23 6.99 -6.80
N PHE A 143 -8.81 5.92 -6.12
CA PHE A 143 -7.94 5.97 -4.95
C PHE A 143 -6.94 4.82 -4.96
N ASP A 144 -5.79 5.05 -4.36
CA ASP A 144 -4.75 4.08 -4.06
C ASP A 144 -4.96 3.58 -2.62
N LEU A 145 -4.58 2.33 -2.35
CA LEU A 145 -4.61 1.77 -1.00
C LEU A 145 -3.18 1.72 -0.46
N ASN A 146 -2.89 2.61 0.50
CA ASN A 146 -1.70 2.48 1.31
C ASN A 146 -2.01 1.56 2.50
N ILE A 147 -1.43 0.34 2.50
CA ILE A 147 -1.67 -0.66 3.56
C ILE A 147 -1.29 -0.11 4.95
N SER A 148 -0.28 0.78 5.00
CA SER A 148 0.15 1.46 6.22
C SER A 148 -0.90 2.46 6.74
N GLU A 149 -1.77 2.99 5.88
CA GLU A 149 -2.86 3.90 6.26
C GLU A 149 -4.15 3.17 6.62
N VAL A 150 -4.42 2.02 5.99
CA VAL A 150 -5.67 1.27 6.21
C VAL A 150 -5.68 0.54 7.56
N THR A 151 -4.51 0.23 8.11
CA THR A 151 -4.40 -0.53 9.36
C THR A 151 -4.14 0.41 10.54
N PRO A 152 -5.10 0.61 11.46
CA PRO A 152 -4.89 1.50 12.60
C PRO A 152 -3.76 0.98 13.49
N ILE A 153 -2.79 1.85 13.80
CA ILE A 153 -1.68 1.53 14.72
C ILE A 153 -2.21 1.25 16.13
N ALA A 154 -3.24 1.99 16.55
CA ALA A 154 -3.95 1.79 17.81
C ALA A 154 -5.45 2.10 17.65
N ASN A 155 -6.30 1.34 18.33
CA ASN A 155 -7.72 1.66 18.49
C ASN A 155 -7.98 2.04 19.94
N ILE A 156 -8.47 3.25 20.18
CA ILE A 156 -8.77 3.77 21.52
C ILE A 156 -10.28 3.86 21.67
N ASN A 157 -10.81 3.34 22.78
CA ASN A 157 -12.23 3.44 23.12
C ASN A 157 -12.35 4.18 24.46
N ILE A 158 -13.25 5.16 24.55
CA ILE A 158 -13.51 5.93 25.77
C ILE A 158 -14.81 5.44 26.40
N THR A 159 -14.82 5.29 27.72
CA THR A 159 -16.00 4.89 28.50
C THR A 159 -15.98 5.60 29.84
N GLY A 160 -17.15 6.03 30.30
CA GLY A 160 -17.36 6.65 31.60
C GLY A 160 -18.81 7.04 31.83
N ASP A 161 -19.12 7.50 33.04
CA ASP A 161 -20.47 7.94 33.45
C ASP A 161 -20.79 9.36 32.95
N PHE A 162 -20.59 9.61 31.66
CA PHE A 162 -20.82 10.89 30.99
C PHE A 162 -21.75 10.71 29.80
N THR A 163 -22.34 11.81 29.31
CA THR A 163 -23.15 11.77 28.09
C THR A 163 -22.25 11.55 26.86
N SER A 164 -22.81 11.03 25.77
CA SER A 164 -22.06 10.80 24.52
C SER A 164 -21.43 12.07 23.94
N GLU A 165 -22.07 13.22 24.14
CA GLU A 165 -21.55 14.53 23.71
C GLU A 165 -20.31 14.91 24.53
N GLN A 166 -20.35 14.79 25.85
CA GLN A 166 -19.19 15.04 26.70
C GLN A 166 -18.04 14.06 26.44
N LEU A 167 -18.35 12.77 26.25
CA LEU A 167 -17.34 11.77 25.89
C LEU A 167 -16.69 12.07 24.54
N LYS A 168 -17.44 12.65 23.60
CA LYS A 168 -16.90 13.11 22.32
C LYS A 168 -15.96 14.29 22.50
N ASP A 169 -16.33 15.30 23.30
CA ASP A 169 -15.46 16.44 23.59
C ASP A 169 -14.12 15.99 24.20
N PHE A 170 -14.16 15.02 25.13
CA PHE A 170 -12.94 14.42 25.68
C PHE A 170 -12.16 13.61 24.65
N ALA A 171 -12.82 12.94 23.72
CA ALA A 171 -12.17 12.20 22.64
C ALA A 171 -11.43 13.13 21.68
N GLU A 172 -12.04 14.25 21.31
CA GLU A 172 -11.43 15.27 20.44
C GLU A 172 -10.20 15.88 21.13
N LEU A 173 -10.29 16.21 22.42
CA LEU A 173 -9.13 16.73 23.17
C LEU A 173 -7.99 15.71 23.25
N LEU A 174 -8.30 14.43 23.46
CA LEU A 174 -7.30 13.36 23.44
C LEU A 174 -6.70 13.16 22.04
N GLN A 175 -7.50 13.28 20.99
CA GLN A 175 -7.05 13.20 19.61
C GLN A 175 -6.02 14.31 19.32
N ASP A 176 -6.36 15.56 19.65
CA ASP A 176 -5.47 16.71 19.44
C ASP A 176 -4.12 16.52 20.15
N GLU A 177 -4.13 16.05 21.40
CA GLU A 177 -2.91 15.83 22.18
C GLU A 177 -2.05 14.67 21.63
N ILE A 178 -2.67 13.67 21.01
CA ILE A 178 -1.94 12.58 20.32
C ILE A 178 -1.37 13.07 18.99
N GLU A 179 -2.10 13.87 18.22
CA GLU A 179 -1.64 14.43 16.95
C GLU A 179 -0.44 15.38 17.16
N GLU A 180 -0.35 16.08 18.28
CA GLU A 180 0.81 16.93 18.63
C GLU A 180 2.09 16.14 18.94
N LEU A 181 2.01 14.85 19.26
CA LEU A 181 3.17 14.00 19.58
C LEU A 181 3.84 13.38 18.34
N GLN A 182 3.18 13.43 17.17
CA GLN A 182 3.70 12.94 15.89
C GLN A 182 4.48 14.01 15.13
#